data_AF-A0A7R9BA51-F1
#
_entry.id   AF-A0A7R9BA51-F1
#
_cell.length_a   1.000
_cell.length_b   1.000
_cell.length_c   1.000
_cell.angle_alpha   90.00
_cell.angle_beta   90.00
_cell.angle_gamma   90.00
#
_symmetry.space_group_name_H-M   'P 1'
#
loop_
_entity.id
_entity.type
_entity.pdbx_description
1 polymer ?
#
loop_
_entity_poly.entity_id
_entity_poly.type
_entity_poly.pdbx_seq_one_letter_code
_entity_poly.pdbx_strand_id
1 'polypeptide(L)'
;QLTDADQDLYKNFPLVISERWQGEVAETVFETINIEADKVELKRKTKQKLKFDTDEKESDCILHGYIKKLGGPFASAWQTRYAKLYPNRLELHPESGSTKPELVFMDQIEEISADLVHVKSEQCIVVRTRDGKIVLTNPVKLCRL
;
A
#
# COMPACT_ATOMS: atom_id res chain seq x y z
N GLN A 1 19.19 -9.51 29.13
CA GLN A 1 18.60 -9.31 27.78
C GLN A 1 19.07 -10.45 26.91
N LEU A 2 18.20 -11.03 26.08
CA LEU A 2 18.60 -11.98 25.03
C LEU A 2 19.49 -11.25 24.02
N THR A 3 20.56 -11.89 23.55
CA THR A 3 21.43 -11.30 22.54
C THR A 3 20.76 -11.34 21.16
N ASP A 4 21.25 -10.54 20.20
CA ASP A 4 20.72 -10.57 18.83
C ASP A 4 20.86 -11.96 18.19
N ALA A 5 21.91 -12.71 18.55
CA ALA A 5 22.11 -14.09 18.14
C ALA A 5 21.03 -15.03 18.71
N ASP A 6 20.62 -14.82 19.97
CA ASP A 6 19.54 -15.59 20.57
C ASP A 6 18.17 -15.25 19.97
N GLN A 7 17.96 -14.00 19.54
CA GLN A 7 16.72 -13.56 18.88
C GLN A 7 16.61 -14.11 17.46
N ASP A 8 17.72 -14.23 16.72
CA ASP A 8 17.72 -14.75 15.35
C ASP A 8 17.22 -16.21 15.28
N LEU A 9 17.40 -16.99 16.36
CA LEU A 9 16.86 -18.35 16.48
C LEU A 9 15.32 -18.39 16.37
N TYR A 10 14.64 -17.30 16.71
CA TYR A 10 13.18 -17.20 16.72
C TYR A 10 12.61 -16.48 15.49
N LYS A 11 13.42 -16.13 14.50
CA LYS A 11 12.96 -15.39 13.30
C LYS A 11 11.83 -16.07 12.53
N ASN A 12 11.79 -17.40 12.57
CA ASN A 12 10.80 -18.24 11.89
C ASN A 12 9.76 -18.83 12.85
N PHE A 13 9.73 -18.38 14.12
CA PHE A 13 8.78 -18.87 15.11
C PHE A 13 7.32 -18.45 14.83
N PRO A 14 7.03 -17.22 14.36
CA PRO A 14 5.68 -16.84 14.00
C PRO A 14 5.17 -17.66 12.79
N LEU A 15 4.10 -18.43 12.99
CA LEU A 15 3.47 -19.25 11.97
C LEU A 15 1.95 -19.05 12.00
N VAL A 16 1.33 -18.99 10.83
CA VAL A 16 -0.12 -19.04 10.67
C VAL A 16 -0.47 -20.31 9.89
N ILE A 17 -1.32 -21.15 10.46
CA ILE A 17 -1.86 -22.34 9.78
C ILE A 17 -3.18 -21.94 9.13
N SER A 18 -3.18 -21.80 7.80
CA SER A 18 -4.31 -21.25 7.06
C SER A 18 -5.63 -21.95 7.35
N GLU A 19 -5.65 -23.29 7.42
CA GLU A 19 -6.87 -24.06 7.71
C GLU A 19 -7.45 -23.74 9.09
N ARG A 20 -6.61 -23.64 10.12
CA ARG A 20 -7.07 -23.30 11.48
C ARG A 20 -7.62 -21.89 11.54
N TRP A 21 -6.92 -20.93 10.92
CA TRP A 21 -7.36 -19.54 10.87
C TRP A 21 -8.69 -19.40 10.10
N GLN A 22 -8.80 -20.07 8.94
CA GLN A 22 -10.03 -20.05 8.14
C GLN A 22 -11.20 -20.72 8.88
N GLY A 23 -10.96 -21.85 9.56
CA GLY A 23 -11.97 -22.53 10.37
C GLY A 23 -12.50 -21.65 11.49
N GLU A 24 -11.61 -21.03 12.27
CA GLU A 24 -11.99 -20.10 13.35
C GLU A 24 -12.80 -18.91 12.82
N VAL A 25 -12.36 -18.30 11.72
CA VAL A 25 -13.06 -17.16 11.09
C VAL A 25 -14.45 -17.58 10.60
N ALA A 26 -14.56 -18.72 9.92
CA ALA A 26 -15.81 -19.25 9.38
C ALA A 26 -16.85 -19.51 10.48
N GLU A 27 -16.42 -20.04 11.62
CA GLU A 27 -17.31 -20.39 12.73
C GLU A 27 -17.77 -19.19 13.57
N THR A 28 -17.00 -18.10 13.60
CA THR A 28 -17.23 -17.00 14.55
C THR A 28 -17.71 -15.71 13.92
N VAL A 29 -16.98 -15.18 12.94
CA VAL A 29 -17.12 -13.78 12.50
C VAL A 29 -17.42 -13.63 11.02
N PHE A 30 -17.25 -14.67 10.21
CA PHE A 30 -17.33 -14.61 8.75
C PHE A 30 -18.63 -13.97 8.25
N GLU A 31 -19.80 -14.48 8.68
CA GLU A 31 -21.08 -13.95 8.23
C GLU A 31 -21.30 -12.50 8.65
N THR A 32 -21.02 -12.17 9.92
CA THR A 32 -21.25 -10.82 10.45
C THR A 32 -20.34 -9.79 9.76
N ILE A 33 -19.05 -10.11 9.62
CA ILE A 33 -18.08 -9.22 8.97
C ILE A 33 -18.44 -9.03 7.49
N ASN A 34 -18.83 -10.08 6.77
CA ASN A 34 -19.23 -9.94 5.37
C ASN A 34 -20.46 -9.04 5.20
N ILE A 35 -21.49 -9.20 6.05
CA ILE A 35 -22.68 -8.33 6.02
C ILE A 35 -22.31 -6.87 6.30
N GLU A 36 -21.42 -6.62 7.27
CA GLU A 36 -20.95 -5.27 7.58
C GLU A 36 -20.10 -4.68 6.45
N ALA A 37 -19.19 -5.47 5.89
CA ALA A 37 -18.36 -5.09 4.75
C ALA A 37 -19.24 -4.74 3.54
N ASP A 38 -20.22 -5.56 3.20
CA ASP A 38 -21.17 -5.31 2.11
C ASP A 38 -21.93 -3.99 2.31
N LYS A 39 -22.38 -3.72 3.54
CA LYS A 39 -23.05 -2.44 3.87
C LYS A 39 -22.11 -1.25 3.70
N VAL A 40 -20.84 -1.38 4.11
CA VAL A 40 -19.82 -0.32 3.96
C VAL A 40 -19.48 -0.12 2.48
N GLU A 41 -19.27 -1.18 1.72
CA GLU A 41 -19.00 -1.13 0.29
C GLU A 41 -20.15 -0.53 -0.49
N LEU A 42 -21.39 -0.89 -0.17
CA LEU A 42 -22.58 -0.32 -0.83
C LEU A 42 -22.65 1.19 -0.61
N LYS A 43 -22.39 1.66 0.62
CA LYS A 43 -22.28 3.11 0.94
C LYS A 43 -21.12 3.78 0.20
N ARG A 44 -20.00 3.06 0.00
CA ARG A 44 -18.83 3.58 -0.72
C ARG A 44 -19.09 3.66 -2.23
N LYS A 45 -19.74 2.65 -2.82
CA LYS A 45 -20.14 2.62 -4.24
C LYS A 45 -21.03 3.80 -4.61
N THR A 46 -21.94 4.22 -3.73
CA THR A 46 -22.76 5.43 -3.95
C THR A 46 -21.93 6.72 -4.02
N LYS A 47 -20.78 6.79 -3.33
CA LYS A 47 -19.86 7.94 -3.37
C LYS A 47 -18.77 7.83 -4.46
N GLN A 48 -18.42 6.61 -4.87
CA GLN A 48 -17.25 6.32 -5.72
C GLN A 48 -17.59 6.24 -7.22
N LYS A 49 -18.84 5.91 -7.60
CA LYS A 49 -19.32 5.91 -9.00
C LYS A 49 -19.16 7.25 -9.74
N LEU A 50 -18.97 8.35 -9.01
CA LEU A 50 -18.81 9.70 -9.58
C LEU A 50 -17.38 10.06 -9.98
N LYS A 51 -16.34 9.28 -9.62
CA LYS A 51 -14.95 9.78 -9.73
C LYS A 51 -13.93 8.89 -10.45
N PHE A 52 -14.15 7.58 -10.63
CA PHE A 52 -13.05 6.70 -11.09
C PHE A 52 -13.41 5.60 -12.10
N ASP A 53 -14.69 5.34 -12.38
CA ASP A 53 -15.12 4.20 -13.22
C ASP A 53 -15.02 4.45 -14.74
N THR A 54 -14.88 5.70 -15.19
CA THR A 54 -15.01 6.03 -16.62
C THR A 54 -13.74 5.77 -17.44
N ASP A 55 -12.61 5.45 -16.80
CA ASP A 55 -11.28 5.43 -17.45
C ASP A 55 -10.68 4.02 -17.57
N GLU A 56 -11.19 3.02 -16.84
CA GLU A 56 -10.49 1.72 -16.70
C GLU A 56 -10.51 0.83 -17.95
N LYS A 57 -11.44 1.03 -18.88
CA LYS A 57 -11.56 0.15 -20.06
C LYS A 57 -10.60 0.46 -21.21
N GLU A 58 -9.92 1.60 -21.18
CA GLU A 58 -8.96 2.02 -22.22
C GLU A 58 -7.61 2.47 -21.63
N SER A 59 -7.47 2.42 -20.30
CA SER A 59 -6.27 2.90 -19.61
C SER A 59 -5.15 1.85 -19.63
N ASP A 60 -3.93 2.29 -19.93
CA ASP A 60 -2.68 1.52 -19.85
C ASP A 60 -2.18 1.33 -18.40
N CYS A 61 -3.08 1.40 -17.41
CA CYS A 61 -2.75 1.26 -16.00
C CYS A 61 -2.32 -0.18 -15.69
N ILE A 62 -1.10 -0.36 -15.18
CA ILE A 62 -0.51 -1.66 -14.84
C ILE A 62 -0.99 -2.14 -13.48
N LEU A 63 -0.96 -1.25 -12.47
CA LEU A 63 -1.32 -1.56 -11.09
C LEU A 63 -1.87 -0.31 -10.41
N HIS A 64 -2.88 -0.49 -9.56
CA HIS A 64 -3.38 0.58 -8.70
C HIS A 64 -3.76 0.08 -7.32
N GLY A 65 -3.72 0.96 -6.33
CA GLY A 65 -4.06 0.60 -4.96
C GLY A 65 -3.61 1.65 -3.95
N TYR A 66 -4.02 1.46 -2.71
CA TYR A 66 -3.59 2.33 -1.62
C TYR A 66 -2.16 2.01 -1.20
N ILE A 67 -1.34 3.05 -1.10
CA ILE A 67 0.04 3.00 -0.61
C ILE A 67 0.26 4.14 0.38
N LYS A 68 1.26 4.01 1.26
CA LYS A 68 1.72 5.10 2.12
C LYS A 68 3.00 5.70 1.57
N LYS A 69 3.01 7.01 1.33
CA LYS A 69 4.21 7.77 0.99
C LYS A 69 4.71 8.52 2.23
N LEU A 70 6.02 8.51 2.47
CA LEU A 70 6.61 9.35 3.50
C LEU A 70 6.62 10.80 3.03
N GLY A 71 6.04 11.70 3.82
CA GLY A 71 5.89 13.11 3.47
C GLY A 71 5.63 14.00 4.68
N GLY A 72 5.01 15.15 4.44
CA GLY A 72 4.83 16.21 5.45
C GLY A 72 6.11 17.02 5.70
N PRO A 73 6.05 18.05 6.57
CA PRO A 73 7.23 18.84 6.94
C PRO A 73 8.35 17.92 7.40
N PHE A 74 9.52 18.04 6.78
CA PHE A 74 10.72 17.24 7.07
C PHE A 74 10.53 15.72 6.94
N ALA A 75 9.62 15.26 6.08
CA ALA A 75 9.32 13.83 5.91
C ALA A 75 8.89 13.16 7.23
N SER A 76 8.15 13.87 8.07
CA SER A 76 7.78 13.43 9.43
C SER A 76 6.66 12.39 9.46
N ALA A 77 5.77 12.31 8.47
CA ALA A 77 4.55 11.53 8.54
C ALA A 77 4.26 10.67 7.30
N TRP A 78 3.60 9.53 7.52
CA TRP A 78 3.06 8.69 6.44
C TRP A 78 1.74 9.26 5.93
N GLN A 79 1.62 9.38 4.61
CA GLN A 79 0.42 9.88 3.96
C GLN A 79 -0.16 8.81 3.04
N THR A 80 -1.41 8.42 3.27
CA THR A 80 -2.13 7.49 2.40
C THR A 80 -2.39 8.16 1.05
N ARG A 81 -2.06 7.44 -0.02
CA ARG A 81 -2.27 7.83 -1.42
C ARG A 81 -2.87 6.67 -2.17
N TYR A 82 -3.75 6.96 -3.12
CA TYR A 82 -4.17 5.99 -4.11
C TYR A 82 -3.21 6.09 -5.29
N ALA A 83 -2.35 5.10 -5.44
CA ALA A 83 -1.36 5.03 -6.51
C ALA A 83 -1.98 4.43 -7.77
N LYS A 84 -1.65 5.00 -8.93
CA LYS A 84 -1.86 4.39 -10.24
C LYS A 84 -0.53 4.35 -10.98
N LEU A 85 -0.07 3.14 -11.30
CA LEU A 85 1.18 2.90 -12.01
C LEU A 85 0.88 2.68 -13.49
N TYR A 86 1.54 3.47 -14.31
CA TYR A 86 1.53 3.40 -15.77
C TYR A 86 2.96 3.10 -16.28
N PRO A 87 3.12 2.66 -17.53
CA PRO A 87 4.44 2.43 -18.12
C PRO A 87 5.35 3.67 -18.06
N ASN A 88 4.78 4.87 -18.14
CA ASN A 88 5.52 6.12 -18.22
C ASN A 88 5.45 7.01 -16.97
N ARG A 89 4.56 6.70 -16.01
CA ARG A 89 4.35 7.55 -14.83
C ARG A 89 3.72 6.82 -13.66
N LEU A 90 3.97 7.31 -12.45
CA LEU A 90 3.26 6.97 -11.23
C LEU A 90 2.43 8.18 -10.80
N GLU A 91 1.13 7.99 -10.67
CA GLU A 91 0.22 9.01 -10.15
C GLU A 91 -0.14 8.71 -8.70
N LEU A 92 0.00 9.69 -7.80
CA LEU A 92 -0.33 9.56 -6.39
C LEU A 92 -1.47 10.50 -6.04
N HIS A 93 -2.67 9.93 -5.95
CA HIS A 93 -3.89 10.67 -5.66
C HIS A 93 -4.08 10.79 -4.14
N PRO A 94 -4.26 12.01 -3.60
CA PRO A 94 -4.57 12.21 -2.19
C PRO A 94 -5.99 11.73 -1.88
N GLU A 95 -6.17 11.14 -0.69
CA GLU A 95 -7.46 10.57 -0.27
C GLU A 95 -8.61 11.60 -0.27
N SER A 96 -8.30 12.87 0.03
CA SER A 96 -9.28 13.96 0.04
C SER A 96 -9.83 14.30 -1.35
N GLY A 97 -9.20 13.85 -2.44
CA GLY A 97 -9.69 14.00 -3.82
C GLY A 97 -9.91 15.44 -4.30
N SER A 98 -9.36 16.43 -3.58
CA SER A 98 -9.54 17.87 -3.82
C SER A 98 -8.29 18.55 -4.40
N THR A 99 -7.19 17.82 -4.52
CA THR A 99 -5.90 18.32 -4.98
C THR A 99 -5.41 17.51 -6.18
N LYS A 100 -4.70 18.18 -7.10
CA LYS A 100 -4.11 17.55 -8.28
C LYS A 100 -3.21 16.38 -7.85
N PRO A 101 -3.25 15.22 -8.53
CA PRO A 101 -2.36 14.12 -8.21
C PRO A 101 -0.89 14.54 -8.36
N GLU A 102 -0.05 14.02 -7.49
CA GLU A 102 1.39 14.09 -7.67
C GLU A 102 1.79 13.12 -8.78
N LEU A 103 2.52 13.62 -9.78
CA LEU A 103 2.98 12.84 -10.93
C LEU A 103 4.48 12.63 -10.80
N VAL A 104 4.91 11.38 -10.90
CA VAL A 104 6.33 10.99 -10.97
C VAL A 104 6.54 10.32 -12.31
N PHE A 105 7.28 10.95 -13.20
CA PHE A 105 7.55 10.36 -14.52
C PHE A 105 8.72 9.38 -14.43
N MET A 106 8.62 8.28 -15.19
CA MET A 106 9.63 7.22 -15.14
C MET A 106 11.00 7.69 -15.64
N ASP A 107 11.05 8.68 -16.53
CA ASP A 107 12.29 9.29 -17.01
C ASP A 107 13.01 10.11 -15.92
N GLN A 108 12.30 10.53 -14.87
CA GLN A 108 12.87 11.26 -13.73
C GLN A 108 13.53 10.34 -12.70
N ILE A 109 13.26 9.03 -12.76
CA ILE A 109 13.82 8.05 -11.83
C ILE A 109 15.27 7.77 -12.21
N GLU A 110 16.17 8.01 -11.26
CA GLU A 110 17.60 7.73 -11.41
C GLU A 110 17.96 6.36 -10.85
N GLU A 111 17.33 5.98 -9.73
CA GLU A 111 17.66 4.77 -8.98
C GLU A 111 16.43 4.27 -8.21
N ILE A 112 16.26 2.94 -8.16
CA ILE A 112 15.33 2.26 -7.26
C ILE A 112 16.15 1.30 -6.41
N SER A 113 15.98 1.33 -5.09
CA SER A 113 16.66 0.37 -4.21
C SER A 113 16.28 -1.06 -4.59
N ALA A 114 17.29 -1.91 -4.81
CA ALA A 114 17.11 -3.31 -5.21
C ALA A 114 16.38 -4.13 -4.12
N ASP A 115 16.62 -3.80 -2.86
CA ASP A 115 15.99 -4.43 -1.70
C ASP A 115 15.09 -3.45 -0.94
N LEU A 116 14.16 -3.99 -0.15
CA LEU A 116 13.35 -3.22 0.77
C LEU A 116 14.21 -2.62 1.89
N VAL A 117 14.10 -1.31 2.07
CA VAL A 117 14.85 -0.55 3.06
C VAL A 117 13.98 -0.28 4.28
N HIS A 118 14.53 -0.47 5.48
CA HIS A 118 13.81 -0.13 6.72
C HIS A 118 13.81 1.38 6.95
N VAL A 119 12.63 1.99 6.97
CA VAL A 119 12.45 3.42 7.28
C VAL A 119 11.33 3.56 8.30
N LYS A 120 11.63 4.14 9.47
CA LYS A 120 10.66 4.32 10.57
C LYS A 120 9.91 3.02 10.93
N SER A 121 10.65 1.93 11.03
CA SER A 121 10.14 0.59 11.36
C SER A 121 9.23 -0.05 10.30
N GLU A 122 9.17 0.50 9.09
CA GLU A 122 8.44 -0.06 7.95
C GLU A 122 9.42 -0.54 6.86
N GLN A 123 9.10 -1.65 6.19
CA GLN A 123 9.81 -2.07 4.98
C GLN A 123 9.34 -1.23 3.80
N CYS A 124 10.27 -0.53 3.17
CA CYS A 124 9.95 0.51 2.20
C CYS A 124 10.67 0.29 0.87
N ILE A 125 10.00 0.69 -0.21
CA ILE A 125 10.63 0.93 -1.51
C ILE A 125 11.14 2.37 -1.51
N VAL A 126 12.41 2.54 -1.84
CA VAL A 126 13.06 3.84 -1.94
C VAL A 126 13.38 4.12 -3.40
N VAL A 127 12.86 5.23 -3.91
CA VAL A 127 13.07 5.69 -5.28
C VAL A 127 13.80 7.03 -5.22
N ARG A 128 14.91 7.16 -5.93
CA ARG A 128 15.61 8.42 -6.16
C ARG A 128 15.18 8.97 -7.52
N THR A 129 14.72 10.20 -7.52
CA THR A 129 14.42 10.96 -8.73
C THR A 129 15.31 12.19 -8.80
N ARG A 130 15.37 12.83 -9.98
CA ARG A 130 16.03 14.12 -10.18
C ARG A 130 15.59 15.19 -9.19
N ASP A 131 14.33 15.12 -8.74
CA ASP A 131 13.70 16.09 -7.83
C ASP A 131 13.81 15.71 -6.34
N GLY A 132 14.31 14.51 -6.03
CA GLY A 132 14.56 14.09 -4.66
C GLY A 132 14.23 12.62 -4.37
N LYS A 133 14.09 12.30 -3.08
CA LYS A 133 13.85 10.93 -2.59
C LYS A 133 12.37 10.69 -2.33
N ILE A 134 11.83 9.61 -2.87
CA ILE A 134 10.49 9.11 -2.61
C ILE A 134 10.60 7.82 -1.79
N VAL A 135 9.82 7.72 -0.71
CA VAL A 135 9.78 6.53 0.14
C VAL A 135 8.33 6.05 0.23
N LEU A 136 8.11 4.81 -0.20
CA LEU A 136 6.80 4.18 -0.28
C LEU A 136 6.77 2.91 0.58
N THR A 137 5.66 2.68 1.28
CA THR A 137 5.40 1.43 2.00
C THR A 137 3.98 0.96 1.75
N ASN A 138 3.80 -0.36 1.66
CA ASN A 138 2.48 -0.95 1.57
C ASN A 138 1.88 -1.11 2.97
N PRO A 139 0.67 -0.58 3.26
CA PRO A 139 0.00 -0.83 4.52
C PRO A 139 -0.30 -2.30 4.80
N VAL A 140 -0.32 -3.17 3.78
CA VAL A 140 -0.60 -4.59 3.93
C VAL A 140 0.67 -5.40 3.72
N LYS A 141 1.10 -6.15 4.75
CA LYS A 141 2.27 -7.04 4.71
C LYS A 141 2.15 -8.22 3.72
N LEU A 142 1.01 -8.37 3.03
CA LEU A 142 0.68 -9.50 2.15
C LEU A 142 1.14 -9.33 0.69
N CYS A 143 1.47 -8.13 0.21
CA CYS A 143 2.08 -8.02 -1.13
C CYS A 143 3.59 -8.24 -1.03
N ARG A 144 3.99 -9.48 -0.74
CA ARG A 144 5.26 -10.00 -1.24
C ARG A 144 4.96 -10.52 -2.64
N LEU A 145 5.45 -9.81 -3.66
CA LEU A 145 5.56 -10.35 -5.01
C LEU A 145 6.51 -11.55 -5.00
#